data_AF-A0A2I0IT84-F1
#
_entry.id   AF-A0A2I0IT84-F1
#
_cell.length_a   1.000
_cell.length_b   1.000
_cell.length_c   1.000
_cell.angle_alpha   90.00
_cell.angle_beta   90.00
_cell.angle_gamma   90.00
#
_symmetry.space_group_name_H-M   'P 1'
#
loop_
_entity.id
_entity.type
_entity.pdbx_description
1 polymer ?
#
loop_
_entity_poly.entity_id
_entity_poly.type
_entity_poly.pdbx_seq_one_letter_code
_entity_poly.pdbx_strand_id
1 'polypeptide(L)'
;MRKNQYEESLFRCEDDRFELDMLLESVNVATKRVEELLEKINNDTIKTESPIHIEEHLTALNLRCIERIYGDHGLDVMDVLRKNAPLALPVILTRLKQKQEEWARCRADFNKVWAEIYAKNYHKSLDHRSFYFKQQDTKSLSTKGNSSRLYGMFFVC
;
A
#
# COMPACT_ATOMS: atom_id res chain seq x y z
N MET A 1 -31.68 -4.52 2.05
CA MET A 1 -31.75 -3.08 1.76
C MET A 1 -30.68 -2.79 0.70
N ARG A 2 -31.06 -2.33 -0.51
CA ARG A 2 -30.07 -2.03 -1.58
C ARG A 2 -29.29 -0.79 -1.17
N LYS A 3 -27.96 -0.87 -1.11
CA LYS A 3 -27.08 0.28 -0.82
C LYS A 3 -27.25 1.34 -1.89
N ASN A 4 -27.24 2.61 -1.49
CA ASN A 4 -27.28 3.74 -2.42
C ASN A 4 -25.97 3.76 -3.24
N GLN A 5 -26.03 4.06 -4.54
CA GLN A 5 -24.82 4.14 -5.39
C GLN A 5 -23.78 5.12 -4.86
N TYR A 6 -24.25 6.20 -4.21
CA TYR A 6 -23.38 7.19 -3.58
C TYR A 6 -22.70 6.63 -2.31
N GLU A 7 -23.42 5.81 -1.53
CA GLU A 7 -22.81 5.07 -0.41
C GLU A 7 -21.78 4.06 -0.89
N GLU A 8 -22.11 3.28 -1.93
CA GLU A 8 -21.17 2.31 -2.51
C GLU A 8 -19.89 3.00 -3.01
N SER A 9 -20.01 4.20 -3.59
CA SER A 9 -18.87 5.00 -4.03
C SER A 9 -18.00 5.48 -2.86
N LEU A 10 -18.62 5.87 -1.73
CA LEU A 10 -17.90 6.25 -0.51
C LEU A 10 -17.21 5.04 0.13
N PHE A 11 -17.88 3.88 0.19
CA PHE A 11 -17.28 2.66 0.73
C PHE A 11 -16.05 2.22 -0.06
N ARG A 12 -16.13 2.22 -1.39
CA ARG A 12 -14.98 1.90 -2.25
C ARG A 12 -13.84 2.89 -2.02
N CYS A 13 -14.14 4.18 -1.95
CA CYS A 13 -13.16 5.23 -1.66
C CYS A 13 -12.45 5.03 -0.31
N GLU A 14 -13.18 4.57 0.71
CA GLU A 14 -12.62 4.30 2.04
C GLU A 14 -11.76 3.03 2.07
N ASP A 15 -12.21 1.96 1.39
CA ASP A 15 -11.45 0.72 1.25
C ASP A 15 -10.10 1.01 0.54
N ASP A 16 -10.13 1.76 -0.56
CA ASP A 16 -8.93 2.16 -1.31
C ASP A 16 -7.96 2.97 -0.44
N ARG A 17 -8.48 3.86 0.40
CA ARG A 17 -7.69 4.66 1.34
C ARG A 17 -7.04 3.79 2.39
N PHE A 18 -7.80 2.88 2.97
CA PHE A 18 -7.30 1.96 3.98
C PHE A 18 -6.22 1.04 3.42
N GLU A 19 -6.40 0.49 2.21
CA GLU A 19 -5.40 -0.35 1.56
C GLU A 19 -4.08 0.39 1.35
N LEU A 20 -4.12 1.64 0.83
CA LEU A 20 -2.92 2.44 0.63
C LEU A 20 -2.20 2.76 1.95
N ASP A 21 -2.95 3.14 2.98
CA ASP A 21 -2.39 3.46 4.29
C ASP A 21 -1.77 2.22 4.96
N MET A 22 -2.40 1.05 4.84
CA MET A 22 -1.86 -0.21 5.35
C MET A 22 -0.53 -0.57 4.68
N LEU A 23 -0.42 -0.38 3.36
CA LEU A 23 0.81 -0.67 2.61
C LEU A 23 1.94 0.27 3.01
N LEU A 24 1.65 1.57 3.06
CA LEU A 24 2.62 2.57 3.50
C LEU A 24 3.14 2.26 4.89
N GLU A 25 2.25 1.92 5.82
CA GLU A 25 2.67 1.55 7.17
C GLU A 25 3.51 0.27 7.17
N SER A 26 3.15 -0.73 6.37
CA SER A 26 3.94 -1.95 6.24
C SER A 26 5.37 -1.69 5.73
N VAL A 27 5.53 -0.75 4.81
CA VAL A 27 6.86 -0.34 4.30
C VAL A 27 7.60 0.49 5.35
N ASN A 28 6.94 1.43 6.03
CA ASN A 28 7.55 2.23 7.09
C ASN A 28 8.15 1.35 8.19
N VAL A 29 7.37 0.36 8.65
CA VAL A 29 7.81 -0.58 9.69
C VAL A 29 8.96 -1.46 9.19
N ALA A 30 8.88 -1.97 7.95
CA ALA A 30 9.95 -2.76 7.36
C ALA A 30 11.25 -1.95 7.22
N THR A 31 11.18 -0.71 6.71
CA THR A 31 12.32 0.21 6.59
C THR A 31 13.00 0.43 7.93
N LYS A 32 12.23 0.81 8.96
CA LYS A 32 12.78 1.07 10.30
C LYS A 32 13.51 -0.15 10.87
N ARG A 33 12.92 -1.35 10.69
CA ARG A 33 13.54 -2.60 11.19
C ARG A 33 14.81 -2.97 10.42
N VAL A 34 14.85 -2.70 9.11
CA VAL A 34 16.05 -2.88 8.30
C VAL A 34 17.14 -1.89 8.70
N GLU A 35 16.80 -0.63 8.99
CA GLU A 35 17.75 0.38 9.52
C GLU A 35 18.33 -0.05 10.87
N GLU A 36 17.48 -0.42 11.83
CA GLU A 36 17.91 -0.90 13.14
C GLU A 36 18.82 -2.13 13.05
N LEU A 37 18.55 -3.03 12.11
CA LEU A 37 19.39 -4.21 11.87
C LEU A 37 20.74 -3.81 11.26
N LEU A 38 20.73 -2.89 10.29
CA LEU A 38 21.96 -2.41 9.66
C LEU A 38 22.87 -1.67 10.66
N GLU A 39 22.30 -0.87 11.55
CA GLU A 39 23.05 -0.21 12.63
C GLU A 39 23.68 -1.23 13.59
N LYS A 40 22.96 -2.29 13.97
CA LYS A 40 23.49 -3.36 14.83
C LYS A 40 24.65 -4.14 14.19
N ILE A 41 24.60 -4.33 12.87
CA ILE A 41 25.68 -4.96 12.10
C ILE A 41 26.89 -4.04 12.05
N ASN A 42 26.69 -2.74 11.75
CA ASN A 42 27.79 -1.78 11.68
C ASN A 42 28.46 -1.51 13.02
N ASN A 43 27.73 -1.64 14.13
CA ASN A 43 28.25 -1.50 15.49
C ASN A 43 28.92 -2.77 16.03
N ASP A 44 29.26 -3.74 15.17
CA ASP A 44 29.90 -5.03 15.51
C ASP A 44 29.20 -5.82 16.63
N THR A 45 27.92 -5.54 16.89
CA THR A 45 27.17 -6.19 17.98
C THR A 45 26.77 -7.61 17.59
N ILE A 46 26.71 -7.89 16.29
CA ILE A 46 26.46 -9.20 15.70
C ILE A 46 27.78 -9.66 15.07
N LYS A 47 28.47 -10.60 15.73
CA LYS A 47 29.72 -11.16 15.21
C LYS A 47 29.49 -11.77 13.83
N THR A 48 30.20 -11.25 12.83
CA THR A 48 30.19 -11.62 11.41
C THR A 48 30.57 -13.07 11.11
N GLU A 49 30.89 -13.89 12.13
CA GLU A 49 31.37 -15.27 12.00
C GLU A 49 30.25 -16.31 11.88
N SER A 50 29.00 -15.96 12.21
CA SER A 50 27.82 -16.82 11.99
C SER A 50 26.84 -16.19 11.00
N PRO A 51 26.14 -16.98 10.17
CA PRO A 51 25.12 -16.43 9.30
C PRO A 51 24.06 -15.74 10.16
N ILE A 52 23.91 -14.43 9.97
CA ILE A 52 22.91 -13.62 10.68
C ILE A 52 21.55 -14.26 10.44
N HIS A 53 20.88 -14.73 11.49
CA HIS A 53 19.56 -15.31 11.34
C HIS A 53 18.52 -14.19 11.22
N ILE A 54 18.25 -13.80 9.98
CA ILE A 54 17.40 -12.65 9.65
C ILE A 54 16.00 -12.78 10.23
N GLU A 55 15.52 -14.02 10.39
CA GLU A 55 14.22 -14.34 10.97
C GLU A 55 14.11 -13.99 12.47
N GLU A 56 15.24 -13.81 13.18
CA GLU A 56 15.25 -13.34 14.57
C GLU A 56 15.12 -11.81 14.67
N HIS A 57 15.39 -11.09 13.58
CA HIS A 57 15.43 -9.62 13.56
C HIS A 57 14.29 -9.00 12.74
N LEU A 58 13.86 -9.67 11.67
CA LEU A 58 12.77 -9.26 10.80
C LEU A 58 11.58 -10.21 10.99
N THR A 59 10.41 -9.64 11.24
CA THR A 59 9.17 -10.42 11.32
C THR A 59 8.77 -10.94 9.94
N ALA A 60 7.95 -11.99 9.89
CA ALA A 60 7.41 -12.52 8.65
C ALA A 60 6.68 -11.45 7.79
N LEU A 61 6.07 -10.46 8.43
CA LEU A 61 5.44 -9.33 7.73
C LEU A 61 6.46 -8.44 7.02
N ASN A 62 7.60 -8.16 7.65
CA ASN A 62 8.67 -7.36 7.04
C ASN A 62 9.28 -8.09 5.84
N LEU A 63 9.53 -9.39 5.98
CA LEU A 63 10.05 -10.22 4.90
C LEU A 63 9.08 -10.26 3.71
N ARG A 64 7.77 -10.44 3.99
CA ARG A 64 6.73 -10.42 2.96
C ARG A 64 6.58 -9.03 2.31
N CYS A 65 6.79 -7.96 3.06
CA CYS A 65 6.81 -6.60 2.54
C CYS A 65 7.96 -6.40 1.54
N ILE A 66 9.17 -6.86 1.90
CA ILE A 66 10.35 -6.81 1.03
C ILE A 66 10.10 -7.64 -0.25
N GLU A 67 9.66 -8.89 -0.09
CA GLU A 67 9.32 -9.76 -1.23
C GLU A 67 8.32 -9.08 -2.18
N ARG A 68 7.27 -8.45 -1.62
CA ARG A 68 6.24 -7.75 -2.40
C ARG A 68 6.80 -6.58 -3.22
N ILE A 69 7.77 -5.82 -2.69
CA ILE A 69 8.36 -4.68 -3.40
C ILE A 69 9.18 -5.12 -4.61
N TYR A 70 9.77 -6.31 -4.54
CA TYR A 70 10.57 -6.87 -5.63
C TYR A 70 9.76 -7.71 -6.62
N GLY A 71 8.48 -7.97 -6.34
CA GLY A 71 7.55 -8.65 -7.25
C GLY A 71 8.08 -10.02 -7.67
N ASP A 72 8.21 -10.23 -8.98
CA ASP A 72 8.69 -11.51 -9.55
C ASP A 72 10.11 -11.88 -9.11
N HIS A 73 10.94 -10.89 -8.76
CA HIS A 73 12.30 -11.09 -8.24
C HIS A 73 12.36 -11.18 -6.72
N GLY A 74 11.21 -11.18 -6.03
CA GLY A 74 11.12 -11.22 -4.57
C GLY A 74 11.87 -12.41 -3.98
N LEU A 75 11.60 -13.62 -4.49
CA LEU A 75 12.22 -14.85 -3.98
C LEU A 75 13.75 -14.85 -4.12
N ASP A 76 14.27 -14.38 -5.26
CA ASP A 76 15.71 -14.27 -5.51
C ASP A 76 16.37 -13.31 -4.51
N VAL A 77 15.73 -12.16 -4.26
CA VAL A 77 16.22 -11.17 -3.29
C VAL A 77 16.16 -11.71 -1.87
N MET A 78 15.12 -12.45 -1.51
CA MET A 78 15.01 -13.10 -0.19
C MET A 78 16.11 -14.15 0.01
N ASP A 79 16.44 -14.91 -1.03
CA ASP A 79 17.54 -15.88 -0.99
C ASP A 79 18.90 -15.20 -0.83
N VAL A 80 19.15 -14.11 -1.58
CA VAL A 80 20.38 -13.32 -1.44
C VAL A 80 20.46 -12.68 -0.05
N LEU A 81 19.36 -12.15 0.46
CA LEU A 81 19.26 -11.60 1.81
C LEU A 81 19.67 -12.66 2.84
N ARG A 82 19.11 -13.87 2.77
CA ARG A 82 19.44 -15.00 3.67
C ARG A 82 20.89 -15.48 3.56
N LYS A 83 21.48 -15.44 2.36
CA LYS A 83 22.87 -15.86 2.12
C LYS A 83 23.89 -14.79 2.53
N ASN A 84 23.58 -13.52 2.33
CA ASN A 84 24.50 -12.41 2.56
C ASN A 84 23.77 -11.13 2.99
N ALA A 85 23.28 -11.15 4.23
CA ALA A 85 22.53 -10.04 4.81
C ALA A 85 23.29 -8.70 4.83
N PRO A 86 24.58 -8.64 5.25
CA PRO A 86 25.30 -7.36 5.35
C PRO A 86 25.41 -6.61 4.01
N LEU A 87 25.55 -7.33 2.89
CA LEU A 87 25.60 -6.70 1.57
C LEU A 87 24.21 -6.42 0.98
N ALA A 88 23.22 -7.27 1.26
CA ALA A 88 21.87 -7.13 0.72
C ALA A 88 21.06 -6.03 1.43
N LEU A 89 21.22 -5.88 2.76
CA LEU A 89 20.42 -4.97 3.58
C LEU A 89 20.52 -3.50 3.13
N PRO A 90 21.70 -2.92 2.83
CA PRO A 90 21.80 -1.54 2.33
C PRO A 90 21.04 -1.34 1.01
N VAL A 91 21.13 -2.29 0.08
CA VAL A 91 20.46 -2.21 -1.23
C VAL A 91 18.94 -2.26 -1.04
N ILE A 92 18.46 -3.18 -0.19
CA ILE A 92 17.05 -3.31 0.15
C ILE A 92 16.54 -2.05 0.86
N LEU A 93 17.34 -1.48 1.78
CA LEU A 93 16.99 -0.26 2.49
C LEU A 93 16.82 0.93 1.53
N THR A 94 17.75 1.12 0.60
CA THR A 94 17.62 2.17 -0.44
C THR A 94 16.34 1.97 -1.24
N ARG A 95 16.02 0.74 -1.64
CA ARG A 95 14.81 0.44 -2.41
C ARG A 95 13.53 0.69 -1.61
N LEU A 96 13.50 0.30 -0.34
CA LEU A 96 12.40 0.55 0.59
C LEU A 96 12.12 2.05 0.74
N LYS A 97 13.17 2.86 0.95
CA LYS A 97 13.04 4.33 1.04
C LYS A 97 12.53 4.95 -0.25
N GLN A 98 13.03 4.51 -1.41
CA GLN A 98 12.52 4.97 -2.71
C GLN A 98 11.02 4.69 -2.86
N LYS A 99 10.57 3.47 -2.52
CA LYS A 99 9.15 3.12 -2.58
C LYS A 99 8.31 3.86 -1.56
N GLN A 100 8.82 4.08 -0.36
CA GLN A 100 8.16 4.89 0.67
C GLN A 100 7.87 6.30 0.17
N GLU A 101 8.85 6.96 -0.46
CA GLU A 101 8.66 8.30 -1.04
C GLU A 101 7.68 8.30 -2.22
N GLU A 102 7.78 7.30 -3.11
CA GLU A 102 6.88 7.16 -4.25
C GLU A 102 5.42 7.00 -3.79
N TRP A 103 5.18 6.12 -2.82
CA TRP A 103 3.85 5.90 -2.26
C TRP A 103 3.36 7.08 -1.42
N ALA A 104 4.25 7.81 -0.74
CA ALA A 104 3.87 9.04 -0.03
C ALA A 104 3.40 10.13 -1.01
N ARG A 105 4.07 10.29 -2.16
CA ARG A 105 3.63 11.19 -3.23
C ARG A 105 2.30 10.73 -3.82
N CYS A 106 2.18 9.44 -4.12
CA CYS A 106 0.96 8.81 -4.61
C CYS A 106 -0.23 9.08 -3.67
N ARG A 107 -0.05 8.87 -2.35
CA ARG A 107 -1.06 9.16 -1.32
C ARG A 107 -1.50 10.62 -1.32
N ALA A 108 -0.57 11.56 -1.48
CA ALA A 108 -0.91 12.98 -1.54
C ALA A 108 -1.82 13.31 -2.74
N ASP A 109 -1.61 12.66 -3.88
CA ASP A 109 -2.46 12.83 -5.06
C ASP A 109 -3.82 12.14 -4.90
N PHE A 110 -3.86 10.93 -4.32
CA PHE A 110 -5.11 10.24 -4.03
C PHE A 110 -5.97 10.96 -3.00
N ASN A 111 -5.37 11.61 -2.01
CA ASN A 111 -6.10 12.41 -1.03
C ASN A 111 -6.96 13.51 -1.69
N LYS A 112 -6.50 14.11 -2.80
CA LYS A 112 -7.29 15.10 -3.56
C LYS A 112 -8.51 14.44 -4.21
N VAL A 113 -8.30 13.28 -4.84
CA VAL A 113 -9.36 12.51 -5.51
C VAL A 113 -10.40 12.03 -4.48
N TRP A 114 -9.96 11.49 -3.35
CA TRP A 114 -10.85 11.04 -2.28
C TRP A 114 -11.64 12.19 -1.67
N ALA A 115 -11.02 13.35 -1.45
CA ALA A 115 -11.72 14.54 -0.97
C ALA A 115 -12.84 14.99 -1.94
N GLU A 116 -12.57 14.96 -3.25
CA GLU A 116 -13.59 15.26 -4.25
C GLU A 116 -14.73 14.24 -4.27
N ILE A 117 -14.41 12.94 -4.15
CA ILE A 117 -15.41 11.87 -4.08
C ILE A 117 -16.28 12.07 -2.83
N TYR A 118 -15.68 12.36 -1.67
CA TYR A 118 -16.42 12.66 -0.45
C TYR A 118 -17.36 13.85 -0.64
N ALA A 119 -16.85 14.98 -1.14
CA ALA A 119 -17.65 16.19 -1.34
C ALA A 119 -18.84 15.97 -2.29
N LYS A 120 -18.65 15.22 -3.39
CA LYS A 120 -19.69 14.97 -4.40
C LYS A 120 -20.78 13.99 -3.93
N ASN A 121 -20.42 13.04 -3.08
CA ASN A 121 -21.27 11.89 -2.76
C ASN A 121 -21.87 11.94 -1.35
N TYR A 122 -21.26 12.64 -0.39
CA TYR A 122 -21.67 12.64 1.02
C TYR A 122 -23.12 13.08 1.25
N HIS A 123 -23.56 14.20 0.68
CA HIS A 123 -24.95 14.64 0.87
C HIS A 123 -25.97 13.72 0.19
N LYS A 124 -25.58 13.11 -0.95
CA LYS A 124 -26.45 12.22 -1.72
C LYS A 124 -26.52 10.82 -1.13
N SER A 125 -25.50 10.39 -0.38
CA SER A 125 -25.49 9.09 0.29
C SER A 125 -26.49 9.03 1.44
N LEU A 126 -26.74 10.16 2.11
CA LEU A 126 -27.69 10.30 3.23
C LEU A 126 -29.17 10.26 2.81
N ASP A 127 -29.46 10.37 1.52
CA ASP A 127 -30.83 10.42 1.02
C ASP A 127 -31.38 9.02 0.69
N HIS A 128 -32.01 8.41 1.68
CA HIS A 128 -32.72 7.14 1.52
C HIS A 128 -34.17 7.29 1.01
N ARG A 129 -34.69 8.53 0.90
CA ARG A 129 -36.11 8.82 0.63
C ARG A 129 -36.39 9.27 -0.80
N SER A 130 -35.43 9.88 -1.50
CA SER A 130 -35.63 10.33 -2.89
C SER A 130 -35.56 9.22 -3.95
N PHE A 131 -35.31 7.97 -3.55
CA PHE A 131 -35.18 6.82 -4.45
C PHE A 131 -36.45 6.56 -5.28
N TYR A 132 -37.65 6.84 -4.73
CA TYR A 132 -38.91 6.60 -5.43
C TYR A 132 -39.30 7.67 -6.45
N PHE A 133 -38.67 8.86 -6.46
CA PHE A 133 -39.11 9.98 -7.31
C PHE A 133 -38.32 10.12 -8.62
N LYS A 134 -37.09 9.58 -8.72
CA LYS A 134 -36.17 9.86 -9.85
C LYS A 134 -35.97 8.71 -10.84
N GLN A 135 -36.82 7.68 -10.81
CA GLN A 135 -36.71 6.53 -11.72
C GLN A 135 -37.00 6.88 -13.20
N GLN A 136 -37.39 8.12 -13.53
CA GLN A 136 -37.59 8.60 -14.90
C GLN A 136 -36.31 9.13 -15.60
N ASP A 137 -35.22 9.40 -14.87
CA ASP A 137 -33.99 10.00 -15.46
C ASP A 137 -32.85 8.99 -15.70
N THR A 138 -33.13 7.68 -15.68
CA THR A 138 -32.15 6.60 -15.89
C THR A 138 -31.80 6.36 -17.37
N LYS A 139 -31.52 7.42 -18.13
CA LYS A 139 -30.97 7.29 -19.49
C LYS A 139 -29.72 8.13 -19.81
N SER A 140 -29.18 8.93 -18.89
CA SER A 140 -28.12 9.90 -19.25
C SER A 140 -26.75 9.75 -18.57
N LEU A 141 -26.52 8.73 -17.73
CA LEU A 141 -25.22 8.56 -17.05
C LEU A 141 -24.59 7.18 -17.31
N SER A 142 -24.41 6.84 -18.58
CA SER A 142 -23.38 5.87 -18.96
C SER A 142 -22.03 6.57 -19.01
N THR A 143 -21.46 6.88 -17.84
CA THR A 143 -20.02 7.10 -17.74
C THR A 143 -19.39 5.72 -17.53
N LYS A 144 -19.37 4.94 -18.62
CA LYS A 144 -18.50 3.78 -18.75
C LYS A 144 -17.07 4.31 -18.85
N GLY A 145 -16.29 4.08 -17.81
CA GLY A 145 -14.85 4.29 -17.84
C GLY A 145 -14.26 4.57 -16.47
N ASN A 146 -13.40 3.66 -16.00
CA ASN A 146 -12.47 3.80 -14.86
C ASN A 146 -12.85 3.12 -13.53
N SER A 147 -13.68 2.07 -13.52
CA SER A 147 -14.00 1.34 -12.28
C SER A 147 -13.10 0.13 -11.96
N SER A 148 -11.90 0.05 -12.51
CA SER A 148 -10.98 -1.05 -12.22
C SER A 148 -9.53 -0.61 -12.40
N ARG A 149 -8.99 0.12 -11.42
CA ARG A 149 -7.58 0.56 -11.45
C ARG A 149 -6.75 0.34 -10.19
N LEU A 150 -7.28 -0.20 -9.08
CA LEU A 150 -6.42 -0.47 -7.91
C LEU A 150 -5.52 -1.69 -8.07
N TYR A 151 -6.01 -2.80 -8.62
CA TYR A 151 -5.14 -3.92 -8.97
C TYR A 151 -4.03 -3.53 -9.97
N GLY A 152 -4.28 -2.51 -10.81
CA GLY A 152 -3.27 -1.92 -11.70
C GLY A 152 -2.34 -0.91 -11.01
N MET A 153 -2.81 -0.17 -10.01
CA MET A 153 -2.00 0.81 -9.26
C MET A 153 -0.88 0.17 -8.45
N PHE A 154 -1.10 -1.05 -7.94
CA PHE A 154 -0.04 -1.87 -7.36
C PHE A 154 1.14 -2.12 -8.31
N PHE A 155 0.91 -2.06 -9.62
CA PHE A 155 1.92 -2.24 -10.67
C PHE A 155 2.42 -0.92 -11.29
N VAL A 156 1.70 0.19 -11.09
CA VAL A 156 1.97 1.48 -11.73
C VAL A 156 2.65 2.49 -10.78
N CYS A 157 2.62 2.23 -9.46
CA CYS A 157 3.42 2.94 -8.45
C CYS A 157 4.39 2.00 -7.74
#